data_AF-A0A8H5CVM6-F1
#
_entry.id   AF-A0A8H5CVM6-F1
#
_cell.length_a   1.000
_cell.length_b   1.000
_cell.length_c   1.000
_cell.angle_alpha   90.00
_cell.angle_beta   90.00
_cell.angle_gamma   90.00
#
_symmetry.space_group_name_H-M   'P 1'
#
loop_
_entity.id
_entity.type
_entity.pdbx_description
1 polymer ?
#
loop_
_entity_poly.entity_id
_entity_poly.type
_entity_poly.pdbx_seq_one_letter_code
_entity_poly.pdbx_strand_id
1 'polypeptide(L)'
;MLTSYIGYPANHANHPGADQFLAYCERFDVVSQPPPPQQYAHLPCYHAWKPHYPDYFSGCYVLRKALRSSGAPFGDIIPISQFRAQVAVAPRLRNVADIHLTSYNVMTYASDYLLNKFWDKELWYAFENADPCLSPAL
;
A
#
# COMPACT_ATOMS: atom_id res chain seq x y z
N MET A 1 -10.62 -1.12 -10.57
CA MET A 1 -9.35 -1.68 -10.05
C MET A 1 -8.31 -0.59 -10.25
N LEU A 2 -7.97 0.16 -9.20
CA LEU A 2 -6.98 1.25 -9.25
C LEU A 2 -5.71 0.73 -8.57
N THR A 3 -4.66 0.60 -9.36
CA THR A 3 -3.34 0.15 -8.94
C THR A 3 -2.63 1.34 -8.31
N SER A 4 -2.34 1.26 -7.01
CA SER A 4 -1.48 2.25 -6.34
C SER A 4 -0.03 1.78 -6.41
N TYR A 5 0.92 2.72 -6.52
CA TYR A 5 2.33 2.42 -6.71
C TYR A 5 3.19 3.13 -5.67
N ILE A 6 4.21 2.42 -5.16
CA ILE A 6 5.21 2.92 -4.20
C ILE A 6 6.55 2.97 -4.95
N GLY A 7 7.21 4.14 -4.98
CA GLY A 7 8.42 4.39 -5.77
C GLY A 7 9.71 4.56 -4.95
N TYR A 8 10.87 4.27 -5.57
CA TYR A 8 12.25 4.56 -5.11
C TYR A 8 13.25 4.43 -6.31
N PRO A 9 14.51 4.91 -6.22
CA PRO A 9 15.29 5.37 -7.37
C PRO A 9 15.90 4.24 -8.21
N ALA A 10 16.09 4.57 -9.48
CA ALA A 10 16.47 3.68 -10.56
C ALA A 10 17.97 3.31 -10.53
N ASN A 11 18.28 2.01 -10.57
CA ASN A 11 19.55 1.51 -11.08
C ASN A 11 19.31 0.83 -12.44
N HIS A 12 19.50 1.62 -13.49
CA HIS A 12 19.99 1.26 -14.82
C HIS A 12 19.51 -0.06 -15.46
N ALA A 13 18.29 -0.05 -15.95
CA ALA A 13 17.99 -0.58 -17.28
C ALA A 13 17.29 0.55 -18.07
N ASN A 14 18.09 1.35 -18.79
CA ASN A 14 17.59 2.43 -19.64
C ASN A 14 16.78 1.83 -20.80
N HIS A 15 15.49 1.65 -20.59
CA HIS A 15 14.54 1.46 -21.68
C HIS A 15 14.20 2.85 -22.26
N PRO A 16 14.64 3.18 -23.48
CA PRO A 16 14.34 4.48 -24.08
C PRO A 16 12.81 4.65 -24.16
N GLY A 17 12.28 5.60 -23.39
CA GLY A 17 10.85 5.94 -23.34
C GLY A 17 10.13 5.69 -22.00
N ALA A 18 10.71 4.95 -21.05
CA ALA A 18 10.04 4.69 -19.76
C ALA A 18 9.88 5.95 -18.89
N ASP A 19 10.74 6.95 -19.09
CA ASP A 19 10.66 8.26 -18.43
C ASP A 19 9.63 9.20 -19.09
N GLN A 20 8.97 8.79 -20.19
CA GLN A 20 7.95 9.60 -20.88
C GLN A 20 6.57 9.46 -20.26
N PHE A 21 6.34 8.42 -19.45
CA PHE A 21 5.04 8.15 -18.83
C PHE A 21 5.10 8.48 -17.35
N LEU A 22 4.34 9.50 -16.96
CA LEU A 22 4.18 9.96 -15.59
C LEU A 22 2.85 9.46 -15.02
N ALA A 23 2.84 9.15 -13.74
CA ALA A 23 1.63 8.81 -13.01
C ALA A 23 1.53 9.66 -11.75
N TYR A 24 0.32 10.15 -11.47
CA TYR A 24 0.02 10.72 -10.16
C TYR A 24 -0.23 9.59 -9.17
N CYS A 25 0.54 9.56 -8.08
CA CYS A 25 0.45 8.54 -7.05
C CYS A 25 0.09 9.17 -5.72
N GLU A 26 -1.01 8.69 -5.11
CA GLU A 26 -1.37 9.00 -3.74
C GLU A 26 -0.57 8.15 -2.77
N ARG A 27 -0.15 8.74 -1.65
CA ARG A 27 0.57 8.04 -0.58
C ARG A 27 -0.43 7.42 0.40
N PHE A 28 -0.17 6.16 0.74
CA PHE A 28 -0.89 5.42 1.76
C PHE A 28 0.11 4.94 2.81
N ASP A 29 -0.21 5.12 4.08
CA ASP A 29 0.59 4.64 5.20
C ASP A 29 -0.09 3.44 5.85
N VAL A 30 0.70 2.42 6.21
CA VAL A 30 0.22 1.27 6.98
C VAL A 30 -0.14 1.74 8.38
N VAL A 31 -1.36 1.45 8.82
CA VAL A 31 -1.82 1.78 10.16
C VAL A 31 -1.35 0.67 11.12
N SER A 32 -0.87 1.05 12.31
CA SER A 32 -0.62 0.08 13.38
C SER A 32 -1.92 -0.58 13.82
N GLN A 33 -1.96 -1.90 13.78
CA GLN A 33 -3.11 -2.69 14.18
C GLN A 33 -2.71 -3.58 15.36
N PRO A 34 -3.65 -3.87 16.28
CA PRO A 34 -3.36 -4.77 17.38
C PRO A 34 -3.08 -6.19 16.85
N PRO A 35 -2.30 -7.00 17.60
CA PRO A 35 -2.14 -8.41 17.28
C PRO A 35 -3.51 -9.12 17.26
N PRO A 36 -3.67 -10.15 16.41
CA PRO A 36 -4.92 -10.90 16.36
C PRO A 36 -5.22 -11.54 17.72
N PRO A 37 -6.50 -11.66 18.12
CA PRO A 37 -6.87 -12.43 19.30
C PRO A 37 -6.28 -13.85 19.25
N GLN A 38 -5.90 -14.40 20.39
CA GLN A 38 -5.17 -15.68 20.49
C GLN A 38 -5.88 -16.83 19.77
N GLN A 39 -7.21 -16.87 19.80
CA GLN A 39 -8.02 -17.87 19.09
C GLN A 39 -7.78 -17.91 17.58
N TYR A 40 -7.30 -16.82 16.98
CA TYR A 40 -7.05 -16.70 15.55
C TYR A 40 -5.56 -16.87 15.19
N ALA A 41 -4.64 -16.92 16.16
CA ALA A 41 -3.19 -16.94 15.92
C ALA A 41 -2.68 -18.10 15.05
N HIS A 42 -3.48 -19.16 14.89
CA HIS A 42 -3.14 -20.34 14.09
C HIS A 42 -3.41 -20.16 12.58
N LEU A 43 -4.15 -19.13 12.15
CA LEU A 43 -4.45 -18.97 10.72
C LEU A 43 -3.24 -18.43 9.95
N PRO A 44 -2.96 -18.96 8.75
CA PRO A 44 -1.78 -18.59 7.96
C PRO A 44 -1.79 -17.13 7.49
N CYS A 45 -2.97 -16.49 7.41
CA CYS A 45 -3.10 -15.08 7.03
C CYS A 45 -2.60 -14.08 8.09
N TYR A 46 -2.12 -14.55 9.25
CA TYR A 46 -1.58 -13.70 10.31
C TYR A 46 -0.07 -13.77 10.46
N HIS A 47 0.66 -14.27 9.44
CA HIS A 47 2.11 -14.07 9.37
C HIS A 47 2.41 -12.57 9.24
N ALA A 48 2.56 -11.94 10.40
CA ALA A 48 2.69 -10.49 10.56
C ALA A 48 4.07 -10.00 10.12
N TRP A 49 4.09 -8.90 9.38
CA TRP A 49 5.25 -8.03 9.28
C TRP A 49 5.34 -7.23 10.58
N LYS A 50 5.98 -7.82 11.60
CA LYS A 50 6.17 -7.13 12.89
C LYS A 50 6.81 -5.75 12.66
N PRO A 51 6.29 -4.67 13.28
CA PRO A 51 5.26 -4.64 14.33
C PRO A 51 3.81 -4.54 13.84
N HIS A 52 3.57 -4.55 12.53
CA HIS A 52 2.25 -4.44 11.93
C HIS A 52 1.56 -5.81 11.83
N TYR A 53 0.30 -5.86 12.26
CA TYR A 53 -0.54 -7.05 12.15
C TYR A 53 -1.65 -6.77 11.12
N PRO A 54 -2.02 -7.74 10.28
CA PRO A 54 -3.16 -7.55 9.40
C PRO A 54 -4.46 -7.52 10.21
N ASP A 55 -5.51 -6.95 9.62
CA ASP A 55 -6.84 -6.94 10.20
C ASP A 55 -7.36 -8.36 10.36
N TYR A 56 -7.85 -8.68 11.56
CA TYR A 56 -8.17 -10.06 11.92
C TYR A 56 -9.26 -10.67 11.03
N PHE A 57 -10.27 -9.90 10.64
CA PHE A 57 -11.35 -10.43 9.80
C PHE A 57 -10.93 -10.61 8.34
N SER A 58 -10.17 -9.67 7.79
CA SER A 58 -9.84 -9.66 6.35
C SER A 58 -8.50 -10.33 6.02
N GLY A 59 -7.59 -10.46 6.98
CA GLY A 59 -6.21 -10.87 6.75
C GLY A 59 -5.40 -9.86 5.92
N CYS A 60 -5.90 -8.63 5.78
CA CYS A 60 -5.29 -7.55 4.99
C CYS A 60 -4.68 -6.48 5.90
N TYR A 61 -3.59 -5.85 5.49
CA TYR A 61 -3.11 -4.65 6.18
C TYR A 61 -4.04 -3.47 5.92
N VAL A 62 -4.30 -2.69 6.96
CA VAL A 62 -5.12 -1.50 6.87
C VAL A 62 -4.23 -0.32 6.52
N LEU A 63 -4.58 0.35 5.44
CA LEU A 63 -3.91 1.54 4.97
C LEU A 63 -4.77 2.76 5.25
N ARG A 64 -4.12 3.90 5.42
CA ARG A 64 -4.76 5.20 5.47
C ARG A 64 -4.08 6.15 4.51
N LYS A 65 -4.90 6.91 3.80
CA LYS A 65 -4.40 7.90 2.85
C LYS A 65 -3.68 9.01 3.63
N ALA A 66 -2.46 9.32 3.23
CA ALA A 66 -1.74 10.46 3.76
C ALA A 66 -2.40 11.73 3.23
N LEU A 67 -2.63 12.71 4.11
CA LEU A 67 -3.25 14.00 3.75
C LEU A 67 -2.28 15.13 4.05
N ARG A 68 -2.34 16.19 3.24
CA ARG A 68 -1.69 17.47 3.52
C ARG A 68 -2.39 18.17 4.68
N SER A 69 -1.78 19.21 5.25
CA SER A 69 -2.41 20.04 6.29
C SER A 69 -3.73 20.67 5.85
N SER A 70 -3.93 20.86 4.54
CA SER A 70 -5.19 21.33 3.95
C SER A 70 -6.28 20.26 3.84
N GLY A 71 -5.99 19.00 4.16
CA GLY A 71 -6.91 17.86 3.98
C GLY A 71 -6.91 17.26 2.57
N ALA A 72 -6.16 17.82 1.61
CA ALA A 72 -6.02 17.24 0.28
C ALA A 72 -5.13 15.97 0.31
N PRO A 73 -5.34 15.00 -0.60
CA PRO A 73 -4.46 13.84 -0.75
C PRO A 73 -2.98 14.24 -0.87
N PHE A 74 -2.14 13.57 -0.08
CA PHE A 74 -0.71 13.66 -0.21
C PHE A 74 -0.27 12.67 -1.30
N GLY A 75 0.42 13.18 -2.31
CA GLY A 75 0.84 12.41 -3.47
C GLY A 75 1.80 13.22 -4.32
N ASP A 76 2.42 12.55 -5.27
CA ASP A 76 3.40 13.13 -6.19
C ASP A 76 3.28 12.54 -7.60
N ILE A 77 3.84 13.24 -8.58
CA ILE A 77 3.94 12.76 -9.95
C ILE A 77 5.27 12.03 -10.08
N ILE A 78 5.20 10.72 -10.27
CA ILE A 78 6.40 9.88 -10.42
C ILE A 78 6.43 9.20 -11.80
N PRO A 79 7.60 9.08 -12.44
CA PRO A 79 7.76 8.27 -13.63
C PRO A 79 7.36 6.83 -13.38
N ILE A 80 6.65 6.22 -14.32
CA ILE A 80 6.27 4.80 -14.26
C ILE A 80 7.52 3.90 -14.18
N SER A 81 8.66 4.35 -14.72
CA SER A 81 9.95 3.67 -14.57
C SER A 81 10.39 3.48 -13.11
N GLN A 82 9.83 4.24 -12.16
CA GLN A 82 10.12 4.11 -10.73
C GLN A 82 9.16 3.17 -9.98
N PHE A 83 8.17 2.59 -10.66
CA PHE A 83 7.22 1.65 -10.05
C PHE A 83 7.88 0.31 -9.76
N ARG A 84 7.90 -0.10 -8.49
CA ARG A 84 8.51 -1.36 -8.06
C ARG A 84 7.56 -2.55 -8.10
N ALA A 85 6.28 -2.29 -7.88
CA ALA A 85 5.26 -3.34 -7.82
C ALA A 85 3.88 -2.78 -8.11
N GLN A 86 3.00 -3.67 -8.55
CA GLN A 86 1.57 -3.41 -8.61
C GLN A 86 0.93 -3.96 -7.34
N VAL A 87 0.23 -3.10 -6.60
CA VAL A 87 -0.60 -3.54 -5.48
C VAL A 87 -2.06 -3.23 -5.73
N ALA A 88 -2.92 -4.14 -5.25
CA ALA A 88 -4.35 -3.93 -5.24
C ALA A 88 -4.75 -3.38 -3.86
N VAL A 89 -5.40 -2.21 -3.88
CA VAL A 89 -5.97 -1.57 -2.71
C VAL A 89 -7.49 -1.53 -2.89
N ALA A 90 -8.21 -1.92 -1.84
CA ALA A 90 -9.67 -1.87 -1.78
C ALA A 90 -10.11 -0.92 -0.67
N PRO A 91 -11.20 -0.15 -0.83
CA PRO A 91 -11.71 0.67 0.26
C PRO A 91 -12.23 -0.23 1.39
N ARG A 92 -11.91 0.12 2.64
CA ARG A 92 -12.42 -0.59 3.80
C ARG A 92 -13.74 0.03 4.24
N LEU A 93 -14.84 -0.56 3.80
CA LEU A 93 -16.17 -0.18 4.26
C LEU A 93 -16.45 -0.87 5.59
N ARG A 94 -16.71 -0.10 6.66
CA ARG A 94 -17.01 -0.62 8.00
C ARG A 94 -18.52 -0.55 8.26
N ASN A 95 -19.05 -1.54 8.95
CA ASN A 95 -20.45 -1.62 9.39
C ASN A 95 -21.43 -1.51 8.20
N VAL A 96 -22.04 -0.33 8.04
CA VAL A 96 -22.98 -0.02 6.97
C VAL A 96 -22.28 0.93 6.00
N ALA A 97 -22.18 0.54 4.74
CA ALA A 97 -21.65 1.41 3.70
C ALA A 97 -22.58 2.61 3.52
N ASP A 98 -22.00 3.82 3.40
CA ASP A 98 -22.76 5.01 3.05
C ASP A 98 -23.38 4.83 1.66
N ILE A 99 -24.69 5.08 1.55
CA ILE A 99 -25.48 4.92 0.34
C ILE A 99 -25.03 5.83 -0.81
N HIS A 100 -24.30 6.89 -0.51
CA HIS A 100 -23.74 7.82 -1.50
C HIS A 100 -22.39 7.33 -2.06
N LEU A 101 -21.79 6.30 -1.47
CA LEU A 101 -20.57 5.71 -2.00
C LEU A 101 -20.88 4.86 -3.23
N THR A 102 -20.14 5.15 -4.29
CA THR A 102 -20.20 4.45 -5.57
C THR A 102 -18.81 3.93 -5.92
N SER A 103 -18.73 3.00 -6.86
CA SER A 103 -17.44 2.51 -7.39
C SER A 103 -16.53 3.63 -7.91
N TYR A 104 -17.09 4.79 -8.29
CA TYR A 104 -16.37 5.94 -8.84
C TYR A 104 -15.81 6.88 -7.79
N ASN A 105 -16.45 7.00 -6.62
CA ASN A 105 -16.10 7.98 -5.61
C ASN A 105 -15.50 7.36 -4.33
N VAL A 106 -15.66 6.04 -4.15
CA VAL A 106 -15.27 5.35 -2.92
C VAL A 106 -13.78 5.45 -2.64
N MET A 107 -12.94 5.44 -3.69
CA MET A 107 -11.49 5.58 -3.54
C MET A 107 -11.04 6.99 -3.13
N THR A 108 -11.91 7.98 -3.30
CA THR A 108 -11.64 9.36 -2.89
C THR A 108 -12.10 9.61 -1.46
N TYR A 109 -13.28 9.09 -1.09
CA TYR A 109 -13.95 9.42 0.17
C TYR A 109 -13.78 8.38 1.29
N ALA A 110 -13.29 7.17 0.99
CA ALA A 110 -13.02 6.19 2.05
C ALA A 110 -11.89 6.67 2.97
N SER A 111 -12.05 6.43 4.26
CA SER A 111 -11.08 6.79 5.31
C SER A 111 -9.96 5.76 5.43
N ASP A 112 -10.33 4.48 5.39
CA ASP A 112 -9.46 3.34 5.52
C ASP A 112 -9.49 2.49 4.24
N TYR A 113 -8.40 1.80 3.97
CA TYR A 113 -8.24 0.90 2.83
C TYR A 113 -7.61 -0.41 3.26
N LEU A 114 -7.76 -1.45 2.45
CA LEU A 114 -7.17 -2.77 2.65
C LEU A 114 -6.14 -3.01 1.56
N LEU A 115 -4.90 -3.28 1.98
CA LEU A 115 -3.87 -3.83 1.11
C LEU A 115 -4.12 -5.31 0.92
N ASN A 116 -4.09 -5.76 -0.34
CA ASN A 116 -4.30 -7.16 -0.69
C ASN A 116 -3.48 -8.13 0.19
N LYS A 117 -4.12 -9.18 0.72
CA LYS A 117 -3.51 -10.21 1.58
C LYS A 117 -2.33 -10.96 0.97
N PHE A 118 -2.19 -10.92 -0.37
CA PHE A 118 -1.07 -11.52 -1.08
C PHE A 118 0.20 -10.66 -1.04
N TRP A 119 0.12 -9.45 -0.50
CA TRP A 119 1.29 -8.65 -0.16
C TRP A 119 1.89 -9.14 1.16
N ASP A 120 2.88 -10.01 1.07
CA ASP A 120 3.53 -10.61 2.23
C ASP A 120 4.86 -9.94 2.60
N LYS A 121 5.44 -10.40 3.70
CA LYS A 121 6.73 -9.90 4.20
C LYS A 121 7.88 -10.13 3.22
N GLU A 122 7.83 -11.16 2.38
CA GLU A 122 8.92 -11.49 1.47
C GLU A 122 8.94 -10.49 0.31
N LEU A 123 7.76 -10.13 -0.21
CA LEU A 123 7.62 -9.01 -1.15
C LEU A 123 8.12 -7.72 -0.53
N TRP A 124 7.77 -7.43 0.72
CA TRP A 124 8.27 -6.25 1.42
C TRP A 124 9.81 -6.24 1.52
N TYR A 125 10.41 -7.31 2.05
CA TYR A 125 11.87 -7.40 2.19
C TYR A 125 12.58 -7.39 0.84
N ALA A 126 12.00 -7.96 -0.21
CA ALA A 126 12.54 -7.86 -1.56
C ALA A 126 12.60 -6.40 -2.03
N PHE A 127 11.62 -5.56 -1.70
CA PHE A 127 11.65 -4.14 -2.05
C PHE A 127 12.54 -3.29 -1.15
N GLU A 128 12.64 -3.62 0.14
CA GLU A 128 13.51 -2.93 1.08
C GLU A 128 14.99 -3.18 0.75
N ASN A 129 15.36 -4.43 0.49
CA ASN A 129 16.74 -4.81 0.13
C ASN A 129 17.12 -4.49 -1.32
N ALA A 130 16.14 -4.25 -2.20
CA ALA A 130 16.39 -3.78 -3.55
C ALA A 130 16.75 -2.28 -3.59
N ASP A 131 16.65 -1.57 -2.47
CA ASP A 131 17.02 -0.16 -2.40
C ASP A 131 18.49 0.02 -2.01
N PRO A 132 19.38 0.42 -2.94
CA PRO A 132 20.80 0.60 -2.65
C PRO A 132 21.08 1.71 -1.61
N CYS A 133 20.09 2.52 -1.26
CA CYS A 133 20.17 3.55 -0.23
C CYS A 133 19.72 3.10 1.17
N LEU A 134 19.11 1.92 1.31
CA LEU A 134 18.71 1.34 2.61
C LEU A 134 19.48 0.05 2.95
N SER A 135 20.19 -0.53 1.98
CA SER A 135 21.15 -1.61 2.22
C SER A 135 22.40 -1.04 2.92
N PRO A 136 22.79 -1.53 4.12
CA PRO A 136 24.07 -1.16 4.70
C PRO A 136 25.17 -1.65 3.75
N ALA A 137 26.04 -0.74 3.29
CA ALA A 137 27.22 -1.09 2.53
C ALA A 137 28.03 -2.12 3.34
N LEU A 138 28.21 -3.32 2.79
CA LEU A 138 29.15 -4.32 3.30
C LEU A 138 30.58 -3.85 3.10
#